data_AF-A0A976CK95-F1
#
_entry.id   AF-A0A976CK95-F1
#
_cell.length_a   1.000
_cell.length_b   1.000
_cell.length_c   1.000
_cell.angle_alpha   90.00
_cell.angle_beta   90.00
_cell.angle_gamma   90.00
#
_symmetry.space_group_name_H-M   'P 1'
#
loop_
_entity.id
_entity.type
_entity.pdbx_description
1 polymer ?
#
loop_
_entity_poly.entity_id
_entity_poly.type
_entity_poly.pdbx_seq_one_letter_code
_entity_poly.pdbx_strand_id
1 'polypeptide(L)' 'MSIELKEKDIVGGKRKRELIAVYIPKEKKVALEAWATSEERSVSWIVAKLIDRALDSRQQQEEGSDNDK' A
#
# COMPACT_ATOMS: atom_id res chain seq x y z
N MET A 1 8.13 -6.48 24.50
CA MET A 1 8.13 -7.61 23.55
C MET A 1 9.15 -7.32 22.47
N SER A 2 10.34 -7.92 22.57
CA SER A 2 11.37 -7.82 21.54
C SER A 2 10.96 -8.68 20.36
N ILE A 3 10.76 -8.06 19.19
CA ILE A 3 10.44 -8.80 17.97
C ILE A 3 11.76 -9.40 17.48
N GLU A 4 12.01 -10.67 17.80
CA GLU A 4 13.03 -11.47 17.13
C GLU A 4 12.70 -11.48 15.63
N LEU A 5 13.48 -10.73 14.85
CA LEU A 5 13.46 -10.77 13.40
C LEU A 5 13.90 -12.18 12.99
N LYS A 6 12.95 -13.02 12.58
CA LYS A 6 13.26 -14.34 12.02
C LYS A 6 13.99 -14.11 10.70
N GLU A 7 15.16 -14.71 10.56
CA GLU A 7 16.02 -14.72 9.36
C GLU A 7 15.25 -15.00 8.04
N LYS A 8 14.08 -15.64 8.14
CA LYS A 8 13.13 -15.92 7.04
C LYS A 8 12.49 -14.67 6.41
N ASP A 9 12.62 -13.50 7.05
CA ASP A 9 11.99 -12.25 6.62
C ASP A 9 12.96 -11.33 5.83
N ILE A 10 14.17 -11.79 5.54
CA ILE A 10 15.20 -11.01 4.83
C ILE A 10 15.59 -11.72 3.53
N VAL A 11 15.34 -11.09 2.39
CA VAL A 11 15.85 -11.53 1.08
C VAL A 11 16.75 -10.42 0.54
N GLY A 12 18.05 -10.72 0.36
CA GLY A 12 19.01 -9.78 -0.19
C GLY A 12 19.15 -8.46 0.61
N GLY A 13 19.05 -8.53 1.94
CA GLY A 13 19.17 -7.37 2.83
C GLY A 13 17.92 -6.47 2.90
N LYS A 14 16.80 -6.89 2.30
CA LYS A 14 15.52 -6.15 2.36
C LYS A 14 14.46 -6.99 3.08
N ARG A 15 13.65 -6.31 3.91
CA ARG A 15 12.45 -6.92 4.52
C ARG A 15 11.55 -7.47 3.43
N LYS A 16 11.15 -8.73 3.57
CA LYS A 16 10.15 -9.37 2.74
C LYS A 16 8.85 -8.55 2.84
N ARG A 17 8.30 -8.16 1.68
CA ARG A 17 7.00 -7.49 1.61
C ARG A 17 5.96 -8.53 1.22
N GLU A 18 4.81 -8.47 1.85
CA GLU A 18 3.66 -9.26 1.44
C GLU A 18 3.09 -8.74 0.12
N LEU A 19 2.63 -9.66 -0.72
CA LEU A 19 2.07 -9.36 -2.04
C LEU A 19 0.57 -9.58 -2.03
N ILE A 20 -0.17 -8.62 -2.58
CA ILE A 20 -1.61 -8.70 -2.81
C ILE A 20 -1.83 -8.65 -4.33
N ALA A 21 -2.64 -9.57 -4.87
CA ALA A 21 -3.04 -9.59 -6.26
C ALA A 21 -4.55 -9.30 -6.36
N VAL A 22 -4.93 -8.41 -7.28
CA VAL A 22 -6.33 -8.02 -7.52
C VAL A 22 -6.61 -7.93 -9.01
N TYR A 23 -7.85 -8.21 -9.39
CA TYR A 23 -8.33 -7.97 -10.75
C TYR A 23 -8.93 -6.57 -10.84
N ILE A 24 -8.52 -5.82 -11.85
CA ILE A 24 -9.06 -4.49 -12.15
C ILE A 24 -9.43 -4.39 -13.64
N PRO A 25 -10.41 -3.55 -14.00
CA PRO A 25 -10.68 -3.22 -15.40
C PRO A 25 -9.42 -2.73 -16.12
N LYS A 26 -9.30 -3.06 -17.40
CA LYS A 26 -8.13 -2.75 -18.23
C LYS A 26 -7.85 -1.25 -18.26
N GLU A 27 -8.90 -0.45 -18.33
CA GLU A 27 -8.85 1.01 -18.41
C GLU A 27 -8.18 1.61 -17.17
N LYS A 28 -8.46 1.04 -15.99
CA LYS A 28 -7.82 1.46 -14.74
C LYS A 28 -6.34 1.11 -14.71
N LYS A 29 -5.96 -0.06 -15.24
CA LYS A 29 -4.54 -0.44 -15.36
C LYS A 29 -3.78 0.55 -16.25
N VAL A 30 -4.33 0.87 -17.42
CA VAL A 30 -3.72 1.83 -18.35
C VAL A 30 -3.57 3.22 -17.71
N ALA A 31 -4.58 3.69 -16.99
CA ALA A 31 -4.52 4.97 -16.28
C ALA A 31 -3.42 4.98 -15.19
N LEU A 32 -3.27 3.88 -14.44
CA LEU A 32 -2.20 3.73 -13.44
C LEU A 32 -0.81 3.70 -14.07
N GLU A 33 -0.65 3.02 -15.21
CA GLU A 33 0.61 3.00 -15.97
C GLU A 33 0.99 4.38 -16.49
N ALA A 34 0.03 5.10 -17.09
CA ALA A 34 0.26 6.47 -17.56
C ALA A 34 0.65 7.43 -16.42
N TRP A 35 -0.03 7.31 -15.27
CA TRP A 35 0.30 8.11 -14.09
C TRP A 35 1.72 7.80 -13.59
N ALA A 36 2.06 6.51 -13.46
CA ALA A 36 3.39 6.08 -13.05
C ALA A 36 4.49 6.62 -13.99
N THR A 37 4.26 6.59 -15.31
CA THR A 37 5.17 7.19 -16.29
C THR A 37 5.33 8.70 -16.09
N SER A 38 4.23 9.43 -15.89
CA SER A 38 4.28 10.89 -15.72
C SER A 38 5.06 11.35 -14.47
N GLU A 39 5.09 10.52 -13.42
CA GLU A 39 5.81 10.82 -12.17
C GLU A 39 7.20 10.16 -12.09
N GLU A 40 7.64 9.47 -13.15
CA GLU A 40 8.88 8.67 -13.15
C GLU A 40 8.91 7.65 -11.98
N ARG A 41 7.76 7.03 -11.70
CA ARG A 41 7.58 6.03 -10.64
C ARG A 41 7.12 4.68 -11.20
N SER A 42 7.12 3.66 -10.35
CA SER A 42 6.51 2.37 -10.67
C SER A 42 5.01 2.38 -10.32
N VAL A 43 4.22 1.59 -11.06
CA VAL A 43 2.80 1.36 -10.75
C VAL A 43 2.61 0.87 -9.32
N SER A 44 3.48 -0.02 -8.84
CA SER A 44 3.45 -0.52 -7.45
C SER A 44 3.65 0.59 -6.42
N TRP A 45 4.43 1.63 -6.73
CA TRP A 45 4.63 2.77 -5.83
C TRP A 45 3.37 3.64 -5.79
N ILE A 46 2.77 3.93 -6.95
CA ILE A 46 1.52 4.70 -7.04
C ILE A 46 0.40 4.00 -6.25
N VAL A 47 0.22 2.70 -6.50
CA VAL A 47 -0.79 1.89 -5.82
C VAL A 47 -0.55 1.83 -4.31
N ALA A 48 0.71 1.67 -3.87
CA ALA A 48 1.03 1.70 -2.44
C ALA A 48 0.64 3.04 -1.81
N LYS A 49 0.92 4.18 -2.46
CA LYS A 49 0.55 5.51 -1.95
C LYS A 49 -0.95 5.76 -1.90
N LEU A 50 -1.70 5.22 -2.87
CA LEU A 50 -3.15 5.29 -2.84
C LEU A 50 -3.73 4.45 -1.69
N ILE A 51 -3.18 3.26 -1.46
CA ILE A 51 -3.59 2.38 -0.35
C ILE A 51 -3.27 3.01 1.00
N ASP A 52 -2.03 3.51 1.20
CA ASP A 52 -1.61 4.19 2.43
C ASP A 52 -2.63 5.28 2.80
N ARG A 53 -2.92 6.19 1.85
CA ARG A 53 -3.88 7.30 2.07
C ARG A 53 -5.29 6.82 2.39
N ALA A 54 -5.75 5.76 1.71
CA ALA A 54 -7.09 5.21 1.95
C ALA A 54 -7.20 4.57 3.34
N LEU A 55 -6.15 3.89 3.80
CA LEU A 55 -6.09 3.31 5.14
C LEU A 55 -6.02 4.39 6.22
N ASP A 56 -5.17 5.41 6.04
CA ASP A 56 -5.08 6.54 6.96
C ASP A 56 -6.45 7.24 7.09
N SER A 57 -7.12 7.48 5.95
CA SER A 57 -8.45 8.10 5.94
C SER A 57 -9.50 7.25 6.63
N ARG A 58 -9.46 5.93 6.43
CA ARG A 58 -10.40 5.00 7.08
C ARG A 58 -10.19 4.97 8.59
N GLN A 59 -8.95 4.92 9.05
CA GLN A 59 -8.63 4.92 10.47
C GLN A 59 -9.12 6.22 11.14
N GLN A 60 -8.92 7.38 10.51
CA GLN A 60 -9.43 8.65 11.03
C GLN A 60 -10.97 8.69 11.12
N GLN A 61 -11.68 8.08 10.17
CA GLN A 61 -13.15 7.97 10.23
C GLN A 61 -13.61 7.08 11.37
N GLU A 62 -12.90 5.98 11.63
CA GLU A 62 -13.20 5.07 12.75
C GLU A 62 -12.89 5.76 14.10
N GLU A 63 -11.78 6.50 14.23
CA GLU A 63 -11.41 7.24 15.45
C GLU A 63 -12.31 8.46 15.73
N GLY A 64 -12.80 9.14 14.68
CA GLY A 64 -13.76 10.25 14.82
C GLY A 64 -15.18 9.82 15.18
N SER A 65 -15.48 8.52 15.12
CA SER A 65 -16.81 7.96 15.41
C SER A 65 -16.99 7.45 16.85
N ASP A 66 -15.93 7.46 17.66
CA ASP A 66 -15.93 6.94 19.05
C ASP A 66 -15.89 8.05 20.12
N ASN A 67 -15.99 9.33 19.72
CA ASN A 67 -15.89 10.49 20.64
C ASN A 67 -17.21 11.25 20.84
N ASP A 68 -18.34 10.66 20.48
CA ASP A 68 -19.69 11.23 20.65
C ASP A 68 -20.60 10.30 21.49
N LYS A 69 -20.06 9.72 22.57
CA LYS A 69 -20.82 9.02 23.61
C LYS A 69 -20.40 9.42 25.02
#